data_AF-A0A973J5M2-F1
#
_entry.id   AF-A0A973J5M2-F1
#
_cell.length_a   1.000
_cell.length_b   1.000
_cell.length_c   1.000
_cell.angle_alpha   90.00
_cell.angle_beta   90.00
_cell.angle_gamma   90.00
#
_symmetry.space_group_name_H-M   'P 1'
#
loop_
_entity.id
_entity.type
_entity.pdbx_description
1 polymer ?
#
loop_
_entity_poly.entity_id
_entity_poly.type
_entity_poly.pdbx_seq_one_letter_code
_entity_poly.pdbx_strand_id
1 'polypeptide(L)'
;MTVLARPEPLPRLVLVDLSVALLAGLMLALALWLPAAPPPFSRIYQNLHTPETSAIGTYAWSYPEFSLYLPLARAGRAALVHQRMAAGATPSDTRPIMVNAGDFRLRFMVRGGTPLRTYHYLLPTHSPVLNAWFQVAPLDYENPSDRRALGVVLADTQVQILGGSGLPGPAALALLALPVPLLLAGWGLGLGAWRRPALLLIALSVALFFRADPSAVLPLTLPLNGGLLVVAALGALCRRLLAAVGPGNASSGSLLLWGLAAVIGPWTYIGAGLWRNLGRQWAGQALLVELLLGLPVLAVALYLWLPALRRQSALLAGLALAGVLSWGLLNLRFELSNVATDFSAYYYGARRMLNGEPLYELARLREGPFAITYKYHPFFLTFVLPVMLFPLDVAIAAWRGAGLIWIVAAIAIIIAAQPVDLRRRLALIGLVIATNLAPIGQTLRLGQADPLILIGVVLGVALMRRYSWLSAAIWGMLGVIKIYPL
;
A
#
# COMPACT_ATOMS: atom_id res chain seq x y z
N MET A 1 32.84 -51.33 5.87
CA MET A 1 32.64 -50.41 7.01
C MET A 1 32.31 -49.02 6.47
N THR A 2 31.03 -48.68 6.40
CA THR A 2 30.54 -47.35 6.04
C THR A 2 30.68 -46.46 7.27
N VAL A 3 31.62 -45.51 7.24
CA VAL A 3 31.76 -44.50 8.29
C VAL A 3 30.55 -43.58 8.19
N LEU A 4 29.57 -43.77 9.08
CA LEU A 4 28.47 -42.83 9.27
C LEU A 4 29.09 -41.49 9.68
N ALA A 5 29.01 -40.50 8.77
CA ALA A 5 29.42 -39.14 9.07
C ALA A 5 28.66 -38.67 10.33
N ARG A 6 29.41 -38.33 11.38
CA ARG A 6 28.81 -37.74 12.59
C ARG A 6 28.05 -36.49 12.16
N PRO A 7 26.78 -36.31 12.57
CA PRO A 7 26.03 -35.11 12.25
C PRO A 7 26.83 -33.90 12.76
N GLU A 8 27.17 -32.97 11.87
CA GLU A 8 27.80 -31.73 12.30
C GLU A 8 26.85 -31.02 13.28
N PRO A 9 27.35 -30.58 14.45
CA PRO A 9 26.52 -29.88 15.41
C PRO A 9 25.89 -28.67 14.73
N LEU A 10 24.57 -28.49 14.91
CA LEU A 10 23.86 -27.30 14.44
C LEU A 10 24.68 -26.05 14.81
N PRO A 11 25.02 -25.18 13.84
CA PRO A 11 25.91 -24.06 14.10
C PRO A 11 25.31 -23.20 15.22
N ARG A 12 26.10 -22.88 16.27
CA ARG A 12 25.67 -22.13 17.47
C ARG A 12 24.81 -20.88 17.15
N LEU A 13 25.03 -20.27 15.99
CA LEU A 13 24.26 -19.14 15.45
C LEU A 13 22.75 -19.42 15.29
N VAL A 14 22.36 -20.65 14.94
CA VAL A 14 20.95 -21.04 14.74
C VAL A 14 20.20 -21.12 16.06
N LEU A 15 20.84 -21.66 17.10
CA LEU A 15 20.25 -21.80 18.43
C LEU A 15 19.96 -20.43 19.08
N VAL A 16 20.85 -19.45 18.90
CA VAL A 16 20.66 -18.09 19.41
C VAL A 16 19.56 -17.34 18.66
N ASP A 17 19.45 -17.53 17.34
CA ASP A 17 18.35 -16.89 16.60
C ASP A 17 16.99 -17.48 16.98
N LEU A 18 16.94 -18.79 17.24
CA LEU A 18 15.75 -19.47 17.70
C LEU A 18 15.32 -18.97 19.09
N SER A 19 16.25 -18.73 20.01
CA SER A 19 15.88 -18.19 21.34
C SER A 19 15.32 -16.78 21.26
N VAL A 20 15.85 -15.92 20.38
CA VAL A 20 15.27 -14.58 20.14
C VAL A 20 13.89 -14.68 19.46
N ALA A 21 13.70 -15.64 18.54
CA ALA A 21 12.38 -15.96 17.96
C ALA A 21 11.37 -16.29 19.05
N LEU A 22 11.76 -17.17 19.96
CA LEU A 22 10.92 -17.66 21.04
C LEU A 22 10.59 -16.53 22.01
N LEU A 23 11.55 -15.66 22.33
CA LEU A 23 11.30 -14.47 23.15
C LEU A 23 10.32 -13.51 22.47
N ALA A 24 10.49 -13.23 21.18
CA ALA A 24 9.55 -12.41 20.42
C ALA A 24 8.15 -13.04 20.36
N GLY A 25 8.08 -14.36 20.16
CA GLY A 25 6.84 -15.12 20.19
C GLY A 25 6.16 -15.08 21.56
N LEU A 26 6.94 -15.17 22.63
CA LEU A 26 6.46 -15.04 24.00
C LEU A 26 5.91 -13.63 24.26
N MET A 27 6.57 -12.57 23.79
CA MET A 27 6.07 -11.20 23.91
C MET A 27 4.72 -11.01 23.20
N LEU A 28 4.58 -11.56 21.98
CA LEU A 28 3.33 -11.51 21.22
C LEU A 28 2.24 -12.37 21.89
N ALA A 29 2.61 -13.52 22.45
CA ALA A 29 1.70 -14.34 23.24
C ALA A 29 1.20 -13.56 24.45
N LEU A 30 2.08 -12.97 25.25
CA LEU A 30 1.71 -12.15 26.40
C LEU A 30 0.78 -10.99 26.01
N ALA A 31 1.02 -10.35 24.87
CA ALA A 31 0.13 -9.31 24.35
C ALA A 31 -1.29 -9.82 24.04
N LEU A 32 -1.44 -11.07 23.59
CA LEU A 32 -2.75 -11.70 23.37
C LEU A 32 -3.49 -12.06 24.68
N TRP A 33 -2.77 -12.18 25.80
CA TRP A 33 -3.35 -12.52 27.11
C TRP A 33 -3.73 -11.30 27.95
N LEU A 34 -3.22 -10.11 27.60
CA LEU A 34 -3.56 -8.87 28.27
C LEU A 34 -4.90 -8.32 27.74
N PRO A 35 -5.75 -7.75 28.60
CA PRO A 35 -6.95 -7.05 28.14
C PRO A 35 -6.55 -5.88 27.24
N ALA A 36 -7.06 -5.89 26.01
CA ALA A 36 -6.86 -4.80 25.06
C ALA A 36 -7.90 -3.70 25.26
N ALA A 37 -7.54 -2.47 24.90
CA ALA A 37 -8.53 -1.40 24.83
C ALA A 37 -9.60 -1.75 23.76
N PRO A 38 -10.87 -1.39 23.98
CA PRO A 38 -11.88 -1.53 22.94
C PRO A 38 -11.45 -0.70 21.71
N PRO A 39 -11.53 -1.26 20.49
CA PRO A 39 -11.12 -0.54 19.29
C PRO A 39 -12.04 0.67 19.05
N PRO A 40 -11.54 1.75 18.44
CA PRO A 40 -12.39 2.88 18.07
C PRO A 40 -13.42 2.42 17.02
N PHE A 41 -14.69 2.76 17.25
CA PHE A 41 -15.81 2.25 16.45
C PHE A 41 -15.66 2.48 14.93
N SER A 42 -15.02 3.57 14.50
CA SER A 42 -14.87 3.89 13.07
C SER A 42 -14.03 2.88 12.28
N ARG A 43 -13.18 2.09 12.95
CA ARG A 43 -12.24 1.16 12.26
C ARG A 43 -12.83 -0.20 11.94
N ILE A 44 -13.93 -0.57 12.59
CA ILE A 44 -14.57 -1.87 12.41
C ILE A 44 -15.71 -1.82 11.39
N TYR A 45 -16.03 -0.64 10.85
CA TYR A 45 -17.06 -0.47 9.83
C TYR A 45 -16.48 -0.12 8.46
N GLN A 46 -17.16 -0.59 7.42
CA GLN A 46 -17.02 -0.10 6.04
C GLN A 46 -18.28 0.65 5.64
N ASN A 47 -18.15 1.61 4.72
CA ASN A 47 -19.21 2.51 4.29
C ASN A 47 -19.82 3.29 5.47
N LEU A 48 -18.98 4.09 6.13
CA LEU A 48 -19.41 5.19 6.98
C LEU A 48 -18.98 6.53 6.38
N HIS A 49 -19.73 7.58 6.67
CA HIS A 49 -19.29 8.96 6.49
C HIS A 49 -18.17 9.31 7.49
N THR A 50 -17.46 10.41 7.22
CA THR A 50 -16.45 10.95 8.13
C THR A 50 -17.06 11.15 9.52
N PRO A 51 -16.38 10.74 10.61
CA PRO A 51 -16.87 10.99 11.97
C PRO A 51 -17.07 12.48 12.24
N GLU A 52 -18.17 12.80 12.91
CA GLU A 52 -18.56 14.11 13.39
C GLU A 52 -18.52 14.13 14.93
N THR A 53 -18.28 15.30 15.51
CA THR A 53 -18.28 15.48 16.97
C THR A 53 -19.32 16.52 17.35
N SER A 54 -20.20 16.18 18.29
CA SER A 54 -21.23 17.10 18.81
C SER A 54 -21.50 16.84 20.29
N ALA A 55 -22.60 17.40 20.82
CA ALA A 55 -23.04 17.19 22.20
C ALA A 55 -23.31 15.71 22.56
N ILE A 56 -23.53 14.84 21.57
CA ILE A 56 -23.70 13.39 21.78
C ILE A 56 -22.38 12.60 21.72
N GLY A 57 -21.24 13.29 21.58
CA GLY A 57 -19.91 12.71 21.43
C GLY A 57 -19.48 12.58 19.97
N THR A 58 -18.51 11.71 19.72
CA THR A 58 -18.06 11.37 18.37
C THR A 58 -18.98 10.29 17.78
N TYR A 59 -19.52 10.54 16.61
CA TYR A 59 -20.40 9.61 15.89
C TYR A 59 -20.10 9.65 14.39
N ALA A 60 -20.62 8.70 13.63
CA ALA A 60 -20.59 8.71 12.18
C ALA A 60 -21.95 8.33 11.62
N TRP A 61 -22.31 8.93 10.47
CA TRP A 61 -23.45 8.48 9.67
C TRP A 61 -23.04 7.25 8.86
N SER A 62 -23.89 6.22 8.80
CA SER A 62 -23.71 5.12 7.86
C SER A 62 -24.26 5.47 6.48
N TYR A 63 -23.83 4.74 5.45
CA TYR A 63 -24.62 4.62 4.23
C TYR A 63 -25.81 3.66 4.46
N PRO A 64 -26.78 3.56 3.54
CA PRO A 64 -27.91 2.62 3.67
C PRO A 64 -27.46 1.17 3.79
N GLU A 65 -26.34 0.85 3.16
CA GLU A 65 -25.65 -0.44 3.24
C GLU A 65 -24.27 -0.23 3.83
N PHE A 66 -24.02 -0.84 4.98
CA PHE A 66 -22.73 -0.78 5.67
C PHE A 66 -22.40 -2.13 6.29
N SER A 67 -21.14 -2.37 6.65
CA SER A 67 -20.74 -3.65 7.22
C SER A 67 -19.83 -3.49 8.42
N LEU A 68 -20.06 -4.30 9.45
CA LEU A 68 -19.15 -4.52 10.57
C LEU A 68 -18.21 -5.68 10.22
N TYR A 69 -16.91 -5.40 10.14
CA TYR A 69 -15.87 -6.38 9.95
C TYR A 69 -14.88 -6.31 11.12
N LEU A 70 -14.88 -7.35 11.95
CA LEU A 70 -13.98 -7.45 13.11
C LEU A 70 -13.31 -8.82 13.12
N PRO A 71 -12.01 -8.93 12.79
CA PRO A 71 -11.25 -10.14 13.02
C PRO A 71 -11.12 -10.40 14.52
N LEU A 72 -11.37 -11.65 14.91
CA LEU A 72 -11.42 -12.07 16.31
C LEU A 72 -10.10 -12.71 16.71
N ALA A 73 -9.58 -12.33 17.88
CA ALA A 73 -8.40 -12.96 18.44
C ALA A 73 -8.65 -14.43 18.83
N ARG A 74 -9.91 -14.78 19.15
CA ARG A 74 -10.36 -16.13 19.50
C ARG A 74 -11.66 -16.44 18.77
N ALA A 75 -11.81 -17.67 18.30
CA ALA A 75 -13.07 -18.11 17.73
C ALA A 75 -14.13 -18.20 18.84
N GLY A 76 -15.27 -17.54 18.65
CA GLY A 76 -16.47 -17.70 19.48
C GLY A 76 -17.54 -18.46 18.76
N ARG A 77 -18.59 -18.87 19.48
CA ARG A 77 -19.83 -19.38 18.87
C ARG A 77 -20.82 -18.26 18.57
N ALA A 78 -20.72 -17.17 19.31
CA ALA A 78 -21.53 -15.98 19.10
C ALA A 78 -20.77 -14.73 19.53
N ALA A 79 -21.23 -13.58 19.05
CA ALA A 79 -20.79 -12.26 19.44
C ALA A 79 -22.00 -11.46 19.93
N LEU A 80 -21.95 -11.01 21.17
CA LEU A 80 -22.88 -10.04 21.70
C LEU A 80 -22.40 -8.65 21.27
N VAL A 81 -23.19 -8.00 20.42
CA VAL A 81 -22.88 -6.69 19.87
C VAL A 81 -23.70 -5.63 20.60
N HIS A 82 -23.01 -4.64 21.16
CA HIS A 82 -23.58 -3.48 21.83
C HIS A 82 -23.34 -2.28 20.91
N GLN A 83 -24.38 -1.79 20.26
CA GLN A 83 -24.28 -0.64 19.36
C GLN A 83 -25.09 0.53 19.88
N ARG A 84 -24.45 1.67 20.09
CA ARG A 84 -25.13 2.91 20.42
C ARG A 84 -25.45 3.67 19.15
N MET A 85 -26.74 3.72 18.79
CA MET A 85 -27.19 4.24 17.49
C MET A 85 -28.55 4.94 17.53
N ALA A 86 -28.84 5.71 16.47
CA ALA A 86 -30.13 6.33 16.22
C ALA A 86 -30.49 6.31 14.73
N ALA A 87 -31.79 6.21 14.46
CA ALA A 87 -32.35 6.16 13.12
C ALA A 87 -32.60 7.52 12.46
N GLY A 88 -32.31 8.62 13.17
CA GLY A 88 -32.49 9.98 12.68
C GLY A 88 -32.44 10.99 13.83
N ALA A 89 -32.70 12.26 13.54
CA ALA A 89 -32.63 13.34 14.50
C ALA A 89 -33.84 13.39 15.44
N THR A 90 -34.99 12.83 15.04
CA THR A 90 -36.24 12.89 15.79
C THR A 90 -36.68 11.51 16.28
N PRO A 91 -37.43 11.42 17.40
CA PRO A 91 -37.98 10.15 17.89
C PRO A 91 -38.90 9.43 16.88
N SER A 92 -39.54 10.17 15.97
CA SER A 92 -40.37 9.64 14.90
C SER A 92 -39.57 8.93 13.80
N ASP A 93 -38.27 9.21 13.67
CA ASP A 93 -37.40 8.58 12.68
C ASP A 93 -37.08 7.13 13.09
N THR A 94 -38.07 6.24 13.05
CA THR A 94 -37.90 4.83 13.43
C THR A 94 -37.86 3.97 12.17
N ARG A 95 -36.83 3.14 12.01
CA ARG A 95 -36.67 2.31 10.80
C ARG A 95 -36.21 0.88 11.10
N PRO A 96 -36.63 -0.10 10.30
CA PRO A 96 -36.08 -1.43 10.37
C PRO A 96 -34.63 -1.43 9.88
N ILE A 97 -33.77 -2.10 10.64
CA ILE A 97 -32.45 -2.54 10.20
C ILE A 97 -32.49 -4.04 10.03
N MET A 98 -31.95 -4.50 8.91
CA MET A 98 -31.67 -5.92 8.66
C MET A 98 -30.18 -6.15 8.79
N VAL A 99 -29.80 -7.11 9.63
CA VAL A 99 -28.42 -7.53 9.87
C VAL A 99 -28.26 -8.96 9.35
N ASN A 100 -27.37 -9.14 8.39
CA ASN A 100 -27.03 -10.43 7.80
C ASN A 100 -25.62 -10.84 8.26
N ALA A 101 -25.49 -12.00 8.89
CA ALA A 101 -24.23 -12.56 9.37
C ALA A 101 -24.11 -14.02 8.91
N GLY A 102 -23.48 -14.23 7.76
CA GLY A 102 -23.52 -15.53 7.06
C GLY A 102 -24.96 -15.87 6.66
N ASP A 103 -25.42 -17.06 7.04
CA ASP A 103 -26.80 -17.52 6.76
C ASP A 103 -27.82 -16.99 7.78
N PHE A 104 -27.37 -16.34 8.84
CA PHE A 104 -28.25 -15.77 9.86
C PHE A 104 -28.73 -14.37 9.46
N ARG A 105 -30.03 -14.12 9.64
CA ARG A 105 -30.65 -12.81 9.40
C ARG A 105 -31.41 -12.36 10.64
N LEU A 106 -31.15 -11.14 11.08
CA LEU A 106 -31.82 -10.49 12.19
C LEU A 106 -32.46 -9.19 11.69
N ARG A 107 -33.72 -8.96 12.05
CA ARG A 107 -34.41 -7.70 11.77
C ARG A 107 -34.91 -7.09 13.06
N PHE A 108 -34.62 -5.81 13.28
CA PHE A 108 -35.13 -5.06 14.43
C PHE A 108 -35.34 -3.59 14.08
N MET A 109 -36.13 -2.90 14.89
CA MET A 109 -36.41 -1.47 14.71
C MET A 109 -35.39 -0.64 15.48
N VAL A 110 -34.79 0.34 14.82
CA VAL A 110 -33.98 1.39 15.45
C VAL A 110 -34.80 2.66 15.52
N ARG A 111 -34.95 3.22 16.71
CA ARG A 111 -35.60 4.51 16.97
C ARG A 111 -34.60 5.66 16.75
N GLY A 112 -35.10 6.78 16.24
CA GLY A 112 -34.36 8.03 16.11
C GLY A 112 -34.40 8.85 17.40
N GLY A 113 -33.80 10.04 17.32
CA GLY A 113 -33.76 11.01 18.40
C GLY A 113 -32.56 10.89 19.33
N THR A 114 -32.39 11.93 20.16
CA THR A 114 -31.46 11.96 21.28
C THR A 114 -32.22 11.78 22.60
N PRO A 115 -31.67 11.04 23.60
CA PRO A 115 -30.36 10.41 23.59
C PRO A 115 -30.30 9.16 22.67
N LEU A 116 -29.12 8.89 22.11
CA LEU A 116 -28.86 7.66 21.37
C LEU A 116 -29.17 6.44 22.22
N ARG A 117 -29.74 5.38 21.61
CA ARG A 117 -30.09 4.14 22.31
C ARG A 117 -29.01 3.08 22.09
N THR A 118 -28.77 2.25 23.09
CA THR A 118 -27.91 1.08 22.97
C THR A 118 -28.75 -0.13 22.61
N TYR A 119 -28.41 -0.78 21.50
CA TYR A 119 -29.03 -2.02 21.04
C TYR A 119 -28.06 -3.15 21.35
N HIS A 120 -28.60 -4.20 21.96
CA HIS A 120 -27.88 -5.42 22.28
C HIS A 120 -28.47 -6.54 21.44
N TYR A 121 -27.65 -7.18 20.64
CA TYR A 121 -28.10 -8.31 19.85
C TYR A 121 -26.97 -9.33 19.69
N LEU A 122 -27.38 -10.59 19.58
CA LEU A 122 -26.47 -11.72 19.49
C LEU A 122 -26.35 -12.13 18.03
N LEU A 123 -25.13 -12.13 17.51
CA LEU A 123 -24.83 -12.64 16.18
C LEU A 123 -24.09 -13.98 16.32
N PRO A 124 -24.49 -15.03 15.57
CA PRO A 124 -23.70 -16.25 15.52
C PRO A 124 -22.34 -15.95 14.87
N THR A 125 -21.30 -16.55 15.41
CA THR A 125 -19.96 -16.52 14.82
C THR A 125 -19.50 -17.97 14.70
N HIS A 126 -19.31 -18.45 13.48
CA HIS A 126 -18.61 -19.72 13.24
C HIS A 126 -17.24 -19.50 12.60
N SER A 127 -16.90 -18.23 12.41
CA SER A 127 -15.71 -17.76 11.73
C SER A 127 -14.82 -17.02 12.73
N PRO A 128 -13.49 -17.02 12.54
CA PRO A 128 -12.58 -16.15 13.27
C PRO A 128 -12.72 -14.66 12.91
N VAL A 129 -13.78 -14.29 12.20
CA VAL A 129 -14.13 -12.94 11.84
C VAL A 129 -15.62 -12.76 12.11
N LEU A 130 -15.98 -11.71 12.84
CA LEU A 130 -17.35 -11.21 12.85
C LEU A 130 -17.54 -10.35 11.60
N ASN A 131 -18.29 -10.87 10.64
CA ASN A 131 -18.70 -10.15 9.45
C ASN A 131 -20.22 -10.04 9.44
N ALA A 132 -20.73 -8.81 9.62
CA ALA A 132 -22.15 -8.52 9.61
C ALA A 132 -22.44 -7.40 8.61
N TRP A 133 -23.37 -7.63 7.71
CA TRP A 133 -23.83 -6.67 6.72
C TRP A 133 -25.17 -6.08 7.16
N PHE A 134 -25.28 -4.76 7.14
CA PHE A 134 -26.41 -4.00 7.62
C PHE A 134 -27.09 -3.33 6.44
N GLN A 135 -28.41 -3.50 6.36
CA GLN A 135 -29.26 -2.80 5.43
C GLN A 135 -30.28 -1.99 6.21
N VAL A 136 -30.28 -0.68 5.98
CA VAL A 136 -31.18 0.29 6.58
C VAL A 136 -32.29 0.59 5.58
N ALA A 137 -33.55 0.44 5.99
CA ALA A 137 -34.65 0.89 5.14
C ALA A 137 -34.64 2.43 5.04
N PRO A 138 -34.81 2.99 3.84
CA PRO A 138 -34.85 4.44 3.64
C PRO A 138 -36.08 5.05 4.34
N LEU A 139 -35.92 6.27 4.85
CA LEU A 139 -36.99 7.02 5.54
C LEU A 139 -37.92 7.74 4.56
N ASP A 140 -37.34 8.20 3.44
CA ASP A 140 -38.03 8.91 2.38
C ASP A 140 -37.39 8.54 1.04
N TYR A 141 -38.19 8.01 0.10
CA TYR A 141 -37.75 7.70 -1.26
C TYR A 141 -37.74 8.96 -2.16
N GLU A 142 -38.37 10.05 -1.72
CA GLU A 142 -38.57 11.26 -2.51
C GLU A 142 -37.35 12.19 -2.50
N ASN A 143 -36.45 12.06 -1.50
CA ASN A 143 -35.18 12.80 -1.45
C ASN A 143 -33.94 11.87 -1.40
N PRO A 144 -33.61 11.17 -2.50
CA PRO A 144 -32.45 10.27 -2.56
C PRO A 144 -31.10 11.00 -2.51
N SER A 145 -31.08 12.34 -2.51
CA SER A 145 -29.86 13.13 -2.55
C SER A 145 -29.17 13.26 -1.19
N ASP A 146 -29.93 13.25 -0.08
CA ASP A 146 -29.35 13.28 1.26
C ASP A 146 -29.14 11.85 1.80
N ARG A 147 -27.94 11.32 1.55
CA ARG A 147 -27.55 9.99 2.03
C ARG A 147 -27.54 9.86 3.56
N ARG A 148 -27.45 10.98 4.30
CA ARG A 148 -27.52 10.97 5.78
C ARG A 148 -28.94 10.64 6.25
N ALA A 149 -29.97 11.03 5.50
CA ALA A 149 -31.36 10.64 5.77
C ALA A 149 -31.61 9.13 5.58
N LEU A 150 -30.73 8.45 4.83
CA LEU A 150 -30.91 7.06 4.45
C LEU A 150 -30.12 6.05 5.31
N GLY A 151 -29.15 6.50 6.12
CA GLY A 151 -28.33 5.65 7.00
C GLY A 151 -28.34 6.09 8.47
N VAL A 152 -27.74 5.31 9.39
CA VAL A 152 -27.82 5.46 10.85
C VAL A 152 -26.69 6.25 11.48
N VAL A 153 -27.01 6.95 12.57
CA VAL A 153 -26.01 7.53 13.46
C VAL A 153 -25.44 6.40 14.32
N LEU A 154 -24.13 6.17 14.23
CA LEU A 154 -23.38 5.20 15.04
C LEU A 154 -22.39 5.97 15.92
N ALA A 155 -22.46 5.80 17.24
CA ALA A 155 -21.56 6.49 18.17
C ALA A 155 -20.59 5.56 18.90
N ASP A 156 -21.04 4.35 19.23
CA ASP A 156 -20.19 3.36 19.90
C ASP A 156 -20.55 1.95 19.45
N THR A 157 -19.57 1.06 19.44
CA THR A 157 -19.76 -0.35 19.15
C THR A 157 -18.79 -1.17 19.98
N GLN A 158 -19.35 -1.99 20.86
CA GLN A 158 -18.60 -2.96 21.64
C GLN A 158 -19.02 -4.36 21.22
N VAL A 159 -18.05 -5.24 21.04
CA VAL A 159 -18.29 -6.62 20.65
C VAL A 159 -17.70 -7.53 21.71
N GLN A 160 -18.56 -8.28 22.39
CA GLN A 160 -18.18 -9.29 23.36
C GLN A 160 -18.35 -10.67 22.74
N ILE A 161 -17.26 -11.43 22.66
CA ILE A 161 -17.29 -12.80 22.11
C ILE A 161 -17.77 -13.78 23.19
N LEU A 162 -18.83 -14.54 22.89
CA LEU A 162 -19.44 -15.53 23.76
C LEU A 162 -19.12 -16.96 23.31
N GLY A 163 -18.91 -17.83 24.30
CA GLY A 163 -18.62 -19.24 24.05
C GLY A 163 -17.31 -19.46 23.30
N GLY A 164 -16.31 -18.64 23.59
CA GLY A 164 -14.98 -18.72 22.99
C GLY A 164 -14.35 -20.09 23.17
N SER A 165 -13.87 -20.71 22.09
CA SER A 165 -12.85 -21.74 22.25
C SER A 165 -11.64 -21.08 22.90
N GLY A 166 -10.98 -21.74 23.86
CA GLY A 166 -9.67 -21.28 24.35
C GLY A 166 -8.61 -21.19 23.25
N LEU A 167 -8.92 -21.68 22.05
CA LEU A 167 -8.07 -21.66 20.87
C LEU A 167 -8.04 -20.26 20.22
N PRO A 168 -6.84 -19.75 19.88
CA PRO A 168 -6.69 -18.52 19.12
C PRO A 168 -7.24 -18.66 17.69
N GLY A 169 -7.82 -17.60 17.15
CA GLY A 169 -8.23 -17.54 15.75
C GLY A 169 -7.02 -17.49 14.80
N PRO A 170 -7.18 -17.75 13.49
CA PRO A 170 -6.10 -17.73 12.50
C PRO A 170 -5.32 -16.40 12.45
N ALA A 171 -5.97 -15.25 12.63
CA ALA A 171 -5.27 -13.96 12.68
C ALA A 171 -4.36 -13.82 13.91
N ALA A 172 -4.78 -14.38 15.05
CA ALA A 172 -3.96 -14.44 16.26
C ALA A 172 -2.86 -15.51 16.16
N LEU A 173 -3.13 -16.67 15.55
CA LEU A 173 -2.11 -17.66 15.22
C LEU A 173 -1.05 -17.08 14.27
N ALA A 174 -1.48 -16.31 13.25
CA ALA A 174 -0.58 -15.60 12.35
C ALA A 174 0.24 -14.54 13.09
N LEU A 175 -0.37 -13.82 14.04
CA LEU A 175 0.36 -12.90 14.91
C LEU A 175 1.45 -13.63 15.69
N LEU A 176 1.12 -14.75 16.32
CA LEU A 176 2.08 -15.59 17.06
C LEU A 176 3.18 -16.17 16.17
N ALA A 177 2.86 -16.47 14.92
CA ALA A 177 3.80 -17.01 13.95
C ALA A 177 4.77 -15.94 13.41
N LEU A 178 4.46 -14.64 13.54
CA LEU A 178 5.21 -13.51 12.97
C LEU A 178 6.74 -13.52 13.18
N PRO A 179 7.27 -13.96 14.33
CA PRO A 179 8.71 -14.03 14.54
C PRO A 179 9.44 -14.94 13.53
N VAL A 180 8.79 -16.02 13.08
CA VAL A 180 9.38 -17.00 12.16
C VAL A 180 9.63 -16.41 10.77
N PRO A 181 8.62 -15.90 10.03
CA PRO A 181 8.87 -15.32 8.71
C PRO A 181 9.71 -14.05 8.80
N LEU A 182 9.69 -13.33 9.93
CA LEU A 182 10.56 -12.17 10.11
C LEU A 182 12.03 -12.57 10.29
N LEU A 183 12.31 -13.65 11.02
CA LEU A 183 13.64 -14.25 11.07
C LEU A 183 14.07 -14.77 9.71
N LEU A 184 13.19 -15.48 9.01
CA LEU A 184 13.47 -15.98 7.66
C LEU A 184 13.72 -14.83 6.69
N ALA A 185 13.01 -13.70 6.81
CA ALA A 185 13.25 -12.49 6.02
C ALA A 185 14.59 -11.85 6.38
N GLY A 186 14.91 -11.73 7.68
CA GLY A 186 16.20 -11.21 8.12
C GLY A 186 17.37 -12.09 7.68
N TRP A 187 17.19 -13.42 7.69
CA TRP A 187 18.09 -14.36 7.05
C TRP A 187 18.15 -14.09 5.56
N GLY A 188 17.02 -14.11 4.84
CA GLY A 188 16.80 -13.80 3.42
C GLY A 188 17.39 -12.47 2.92
N LEU A 189 17.55 -11.49 3.79
CA LEU A 189 18.19 -10.20 3.44
C LEU A 189 19.66 -10.12 3.86
N GLY A 190 20.16 -11.10 4.63
CA GLY A 190 21.55 -11.11 5.08
C GLY A 190 21.84 -10.06 6.15
N LEU A 191 20.86 -9.74 7.01
CA LEU A 191 20.98 -8.68 8.04
C LEU A 191 22.04 -8.98 9.13
N GLY A 192 22.72 -10.13 9.07
CA GLY A 192 23.79 -10.47 10.02
C GLY A 192 23.32 -10.40 11.47
N ALA A 193 24.04 -9.65 12.31
CA ALA A 193 23.69 -9.44 13.72
C ALA A 193 22.46 -8.54 13.93
N TRP A 194 22.15 -7.64 12.98
CA TRP A 194 21.03 -6.70 13.08
C TRP A 194 19.65 -7.37 13.00
N ARG A 195 19.58 -8.62 12.52
CA ARG A 195 18.32 -9.39 12.46
C ARG A 195 17.64 -9.51 13.82
N ARG A 196 18.42 -9.64 14.91
CA ARG A 196 17.92 -9.85 16.27
C ARG A 196 17.27 -8.60 16.87
N PRO A 197 17.96 -7.44 16.93
CA PRO A 197 17.33 -6.22 17.41
C PRO A 197 16.17 -5.78 16.50
N ALA A 198 16.26 -5.98 15.18
CA ALA A 198 15.15 -5.70 14.27
C ALA A 198 13.92 -6.57 14.57
N LEU A 199 14.11 -7.87 14.81
CA LEU A 199 13.04 -8.78 15.20
C LEU A 199 12.38 -8.36 16.52
N LEU A 200 13.18 -8.09 17.55
CA LEU A 200 12.66 -7.66 18.85
C LEU A 200 11.91 -6.33 18.74
N LEU A 201 12.46 -5.36 18.01
CA LEU A 201 11.84 -4.05 17.81
C LEU A 201 10.50 -4.17 17.08
N ILE A 202 10.44 -4.99 16.02
CA ILE A 202 9.20 -5.19 15.26
C ILE A 202 8.17 -5.96 16.11
N ALA A 203 8.58 -7.04 16.79
CA ALA A 203 7.69 -7.79 17.67
C ALA A 203 7.14 -6.91 18.80
N LEU A 204 7.99 -6.09 19.43
CA LEU A 204 7.58 -5.12 20.44
C LEU A 204 6.61 -4.08 19.86
N SER A 205 6.93 -3.51 18.69
CA SER A 205 6.06 -2.53 18.03
C SER A 205 4.69 -3.12 17.73
N VAL A 206 4.65 -4.33 17.16
CA VAL A 206 3.41 -5.04 16.87
C VAL A 206 2.64 -5.37 18.15
N ALA A 207 3.31 -5.79 19.22
CA ALA A 207 2.68 -6.02 20.52
C ALA A 207 2.06 -4.73 21.10
N LEU A 208 2.78 -3.60 21.02
CA LEU A 208 2.30 -2.30 21.46
C LEU A 208 1.10 -1.82 20.65
N PHE A 209 1.17 -1.92 19.31
CA PHE A 209 0.05 -1.59 18.43
C PHE A 209 -1.15 -2.51 18.65
N PHE A 210 -0.92 -3.81 18.84
CA PHE A 210 -1.98 -4.77 19.11
C PHE A 210 -2.68 -4.44 20.44
N ARG A 211 -1.91 -4.07 21.47
CA ARG A 211 -2.46 -3.65 22.76
C ARG A 211 -3.32 -2.39 22.65
N ALA A 212 -2.87 -1.43 21.84
CA ALA A 212 -3.60 -0.18 21.62
C ALA A 212 -4.86 -0.39 20.78
N ASP A 213 -4.79 -1.21 19.72
CA ASP A 213 -5.90 -1.46 18.80
C ASP A 213 -5.74 -2.81 18.08
N PRO A 214 -6.31 -3.91 18.63
CA PRO A 214 -6.29 -5.22 17.99
C PRO A 214 -6.94 -5.25 16.61
N SER A 215 -7.97 -4.41 16.40
CA SER A 215 -8.74 -4.37 15.16
C SER A 215 -7.94 -3.80 13.99
N ALA A 216 -6.94 -2.95 14.26
CA ALA A 216 -6.01 -2.45 13.26
C ALA A 216 -4.90 -3.46 12.93
N VAL A 217 -4.50 -4.30 13.88
CA VAL A 217 -3.37 -5.22 13.70
C VAL A 217 -3.81 -6.57 13.13
N LEU A 218 -4.83 -7.22 13.69
CA LEU A 218 -5.25 -8.57 13.30
C LEU A 218 -5.58 -8.75 11.81
N PRO A 219 -6.26 -7.82 11.11
CA PRO A 219 -6.51 -7.99 9.68
C PRO A 219 -5.21 -8.03 8.85
N LEU A 220 -4.15 -7.42 9.37
CA LEU A 220 -2.87 -7.25 8.67
C LEU A 220 -1.90 -8.39 8.95
N THR A 221 -2.11 -9.24 9.96
CA THR A 221 -1.11 -10.25 10.36
C THR A 221 -0.92 -11.32 9.30
N LEU A 222 -2.00 -11.85 8.73
CA LEU A 222 -1.93 -12.83 7.63
C LEU A 222 -1.24 -12.23 6.39
N PRO A 223 -1.68 -11.07 5.85
CA PRO A 223 -0.95 -10.30 4.85
C PRO A 223 0.54 -10.12 5.15
N LEU A 224 0.86 -9.66 6.35
CA LEU A 224 2.23 -9.36 6.74
C LEU A 224 3.11 -10.61 6.73
N ASN A 225 2.62 -11.73 7.27
CA ASN A 225 3.34 -13.00 7.22
C ASN A 225 3.58 -13.47 5.79
N GLY A 226 2.55 -13.41 4.93
CA GLY A 226 2.68 -13.77 3.53
C GLY A 226 3.71 -12.91 2.79
N GLY A 227 3.68 -11.59 2.98
CA GLY A 227 4.68 -10.68 2.43
C GLY A 227 6.10 -10.96 2.94
N LEU A 228 6.27 -11.21 4.25
CA LEU A 228 7.57 -11.54 4.84
C LEU A 228 8.13 -12.88 4.33
N LEU A 229 7.29 -13.89 4.13
CA LEU A 229 7.71 -15.17 3.53
C LEU A 229 8.19 -14.99 2.10
N VAL A 230 7.53 -14.14 1.32
CA VAL A 230 7.99 -13.78 -0.03
C VAL A 230 9.36 -13.09 0.03
N VAL A 231 9.52 -12.08 0.89
CA VAL A 231 10.81 -11.39 1.09
C VAL A 231 11.91 -12.38 1.47
N ALA A 232 11.61 -13.32 2.38
CA ALA A 232 12.53 -14.37 2.79
C ALA A 232 12.95 -15.27 1.63
N ALA A 233 11.97 -15.77 0.86
CA ALA A 233 12.21 -16.67 -0.27
C ALA A 233 13.01 -15.99 -1.38
N LEU A 234 12.59 -14.80 -1.82
CA LEU A 234 13.26 -14.06 -2.89
C LEU A 234 14.63 -13.54 -2.45
N GLY A 235 14.77 -13.10 -1.20
CA GLY A 235 16.08 -12.72 -0.64
C GLY A 235 17.06 -13.89 -0.57
N ALA A 236 16.58 -15.08 -0.18
CA ALA A 236 17.39 -16.30 -0.20
C ALA A 236 17.84 -16.67 -1.63
N LEU A 237 16.95 -16.51 -2.63
CA LEU A 237 17.30 -16.67 -4.04
C LEU A 237 18.36 -15.66 -4.49
N CYS A 238 18.22 -14.38 -4.13
CA CYS A 238 19.22 -13.34 -4.41
C CYS A 238 20.61 -13.72 -3.87
N ARG A 239 20.69 -14.20 -2.62
CA ARG A 239 21.97 -14.66 -2.04
C ARG A 239 22.55 -15.86 -2.75
N ARG A 240 21.73 -16.87 -3.04
CA ARG A 240 22.19 -18.06 -3.75
C ARG A 240 22.70 -17.69 -5.13
N LEU A 241 22.02 -16.76 -5.80
CA LEU A 241 22.45 -16.21 -7.08
C LEU A 241 23.80 -15.51 -6.92
N LEU A 242 23.93 -14.55 -5.99
CA LEU A 242 25.19 -13.85 -5.71
C LEU A 242 26.36 -14.81 -5.47
N ALA A 243 26.15 -15.91 -4.73
CA ALA A 243 27.17 -16.92 -4.49
C ALA A 243 27.49 -17.79 -5.72
N ALA A 244 26.53 -17.96 -6.64
CA ALA A 244 26.68 -18.80 -7.83
C ALA A 244 27.17 -18.03 -9.07
N VAL A 245 27.18 -16.69 -9.04
CA VAL A 245 27.71 -15.88 -10.16
C VAL A 245 29.24 -15.90 -10.12
N GLY A 246 29.85 -16.68 -11.02
CA GLY A 246 31.29 -16.67 -11.24
C GLY A 246 31.76 -15.45 -12.08
N PRO A 247 33.08 -15.16 -12.12
CA PRO A 247 33.64 -14.01 -12.83
C PRO A 247 33.24 -13.95 -14.32
N GLY A 248 33.21 -15.11 -14.99
CA GLY A 248 32.83 -15.20 -16.41
C GLY A 248 31.36 -14.90 -16.71
N ASN A 249 30.48 -14.91 -15.71
CA ASN A 249 29.04 -14.65 -15.85
C ASN A 249 28.58 -13.38 -15.11
N ALA A 250 29.52 -12.52 -14.70
CA ALA A 250 29.20 -11.37 -13.85
C ALA A 250 28.12 -10.45 -14.44
N SER A 251 28.13 -10.22 -15.75
CA SER A 251 27.13 -9.41 -16.44
C SER A 251 25.74 -10.04 -16.35
N SER A 252 25.53 -11.23 -16.91
CA SER A 252 24.25 -11.95 -16.89
C SER A 252 23.74 -12.21 -15.47
N GLY A 253 24.65 -12.58 -14.56
CA GLY A 253 24.36 -12.78 -13.15
C GLY A 253 23.83 -11.52 -12.47
N SER A 254 24.44 -10.36 -12.75
CA SER A 254 23.95 -9.07 -12.25
C SER A 254 22.57 -8.72 -12.81
N LEU A 255 22.30 -9.00 -14.09
CA LEU A 255 21.00 -8.76 -14.72
C LEU A 255 19.90 -9.60 -14.07
N LEU A 256 20.16 -10.89 -13.85
CA LEU A 256 19.26 -11.79 -13.14
C LEU A 256 18.97 -11.31 -11.73
N LEU A 257 19.99 -10.82 -11.02
CA LEU A 257 19.84 -10.27 -9.67
C LEU A 257 18.97 -9.02 -9.67
N TRP A 258 19.21 -8.08 -10.58
CA TRP A 258 18.40 -6.87 -10.71
C TRP A 258 16.97 -7.19 -11.12
N GLY A 259 16.78 -8.14 -12.04
CA GLY A 259 15.47 -8.62 -12.45
C GLY A 259 14.68 -9.20 -11.28
N LEU A 260 15.33 -10.04 -10.47
CA LEU A 260 14.73 -10.61 -9.27
C LEU A 260 14.43 -9.55 -8.22
N ALA A 261 15.36 -8.61 -7.97
CA ALA A 261 15.17 -7.53 -7.00
C ALA A 261 13.99 -6.63 -7.36
N ALA A 262 13.80 -6.31 -8.65
CA ALA A 262 12.72 -5.46 -9.13
C ALA A 262 11.32 -6.04 -8.86
N VAL A 263 11.19 -7.37 -8.77
CA VAL A 263 9.90 -8.03 -8.51
C VAL A 263 9.64 -8.37 -7.03
N ILE A 264 10.59 -8.09 -6.12
CA ILE A 264 10.39 -8.34 -4.68
C ILE A 264 9.21 -7.54 -4.15
N GLY A 265 9.14 -6.24 -4.44
CA GLY A 265 8.05 -5.37 -4.00
C GLY A 265 6.68 -5.87 -4.50
N PRO A 266 6.48 -6.04 -5.82
CA PRO A 266 5.26 -6.59 -6.39
C PRO A 266 4.84 -7.94 -5.80
N TRP A 267 5.77 -8.89 -5.67
CA TRP A 267 5.47 -10.19 -5.06
C TRP A 267 5.15 -10.08 -3.58
N THR A 268 5.77 -9.15 -2.84
CA THR A 268 5.45 -8.89 -1.42
C THR A 268 4.02 -8.39 -1.31
N TYR A 269 3.61 -7.51 -2.21
CA TYR A 269 2.24 -7.00 -2.29
C TYR A 269 1.22 -8.11 -2.61
N ILE A 270 1.55 -8.99 -3.56
CA ILE A 270 0.74 -10.18 -3.91
C ILE A 270 0.67 -11.16 -2.74
N GLY A 271 1.81 -11.53 -2.17
CA GLY A 271 1.92 -12.45 -1.04
C GLY A 271 1.21 -11.93 0.22
N ALA A 272 1.12 -10.61 0.36
CA ALA A 272 0.31 -9.97 1.39
C ALA A 272 -1.20 -9.96 1.08
N GLY A 273 -1.65 -10.54 -0.03
CA GLY A 273 -3.06 -10.52 -0.42
C GLY A 273 -3.58 -9.13 -0.77
N LEU A 274 -2.70 -8.12 -0.84
CA LEU A 274 -3.05 -6.74 -1.18
C LEU A 274 -3.40 -6.60 -2.66
N TRP A 275 -3.17 -7.64 -3.47
CA TRP A 275 -3.60 -7.72 -4.87
C TRP A 275 -5.08 -7.33 -5.07
N ARG A 276 -5.95 -7.63 -4.08
CA ARG A 276 -7.37 -7.23 -4.08
C ARG A 276 -7.58 -5.72 -4.19
N ASN A 277 -6.60 -4.92 -3.80
CA ASN A 277 -6.64 -3.46 -3.84
C ASN A 277 -6.28 -2.87 -5.20
N LEU A 278 -5.74 -3.66 -6.14
CA LEU A 278 -5.35 -3.14 -7.45
C LEU A 278 -6.57 -2.77 -8.31
N GLY A 279 -7.78 -3.21 -7.92
CA GLY A 279 -9.04 -2.88 -8.58
C GLY A 279 -9.40 -3.91 -9.66
N ARG A 280 -10.65 -3.87 -10.13
CA ARG A 280 -11.23 -4.89 -11.02
C ARG A 280 -10.46 -5.06 -12.34
N GLN A 281 -9.83 -3.99 -12.83
CA GLN A 281 -9.05 -4.01 -14.06
C GLN A 281 -7.86 -4.99 -14.01
N TRP A 282 -7.32 -5.26 -12.82
CA TRP A 282 -6.22 -6.22 -12.65
C TRP A 282 -6.70 -7.65 -12.46
N ALA A 283 -7.94 -7.85 -11.98
CA ALA A 283 -8.50 -9.19 -11.78
C ALA A 283 -8.58 -9.97 -13.11
N GLY A 284 -8.96 -9.30 -14.21
CA GLY A 284 -8.99 -9.89 -15.55
C GLY A 284 -7.60 -10.16 -16.16
N GLN A 285 -6.53 -9.67 -15.53
CA GLN A 285 -5.14 -9.81 -16.01
C GLN A 285 -4.24 -10.53 -15.01
N ALA A 286 -4.80 -11.14 -13.95
CA ALA A 286 -4.03 -11.76 -12.88
C ALA A 286 -3.01 -12.78 -13.40
N LEU A 287 -3.42 -13.67 -14.31
CA LEU A 287 -2.54 -14.67 -14.93
C LEU A 287 -1.38 -14.04 -15.70
N LEU A 288 -1.65 -12.98 -16.49
CA LEU A 288 -0.61 -12.27 -17.22
C LEU A 288 0.40 -11.65 -16.26
N VAL A 289 -0.08 -11.03 -15.18
CA VAL A 289 0.81 -10.41 -14.19
C VAL A 289 1.64 -11.45 -13.45
N GLU A 290 1.03 -12.54 -12.99
CA GLU A 290 1.74 -13.64 -12.33
C GLU A 290 2.81 -14.22 -13.26
N LEU A 291 2.53 -14.35 -14.56
CA LEU A 291 3.52 -14.79 -15.56
C LEU A 291 4.65 -13.78 -15.70
N LEU A 292 4.35 -12.48 -15.88
CA LEU A 292 5.37 -11.44 -16.06
C LEU A 292 6.28 -11.28 -14.83
N LEU A 293 5.70 -11.29 -13.62
CA LEU A 293 6.43 -11.22 -12.35
C LEU A 293 7.13 -12.54 -12.01
N GLY A 294 6.60 -13.67 -12.50
CA GLY A 294 7.16 -15.00 -12.30
C GLY A 294 8.38 -15.27 -13.18
N LEU A 295 8.50 -14.61 -14.35
CA LEU A 295 9.63 -14.80 -15.26
C LEU A 295 11.01 -14.56 -14.62
N PRO A 296 11.27 -13.47 -13.88
CA PRO A 296 12.54 -13.30 -13.17
C PRO A 296 12.80 -14.38 -12.12
N VAL A 297 11.78 -14.80 -11.38
CA VAL A 297 11.88 -15.83 -10.35
C VAL A 297 12.24 -17.18 -11.00
N LEU A 298 11.54 -17.55 -12.07
CA LEU A 298 11.78 -18.76 -12.84
C LEU A 298 13.16 -18.75 -13.50
N ALA A 299 13.58 -17.62 -14.09
CA ALA A 299 14.90 -17.49 -14.72
C ALA A 299 16.03 -17.71 -13.70
N VAL A 300 15.91 -17.14 -12.49
CA VAL A 300 16.89 -17.37 -11.41
C VAL A 300 16.84 -18.81 -10.91
N ALA A 301 15.65 -19.37 -10.75
CA ALA A 301 15.47 -20.78 -10.38
C ALA A 301 16.20 -21.72 -11.36
N LEU A 302 15.95 -21.55 -12.66
CA LEU A 302 16.58 -22.33 -13.72
C LEU A 302 18.11 -22.16 -13.73
N TYR A 303 18.61 -20.93 -13.55
CA TYR A 303 20.06 -20.66 -13.47
C TYR A 303 20.72 -21.39 -12.29
N LEU A 304 20.06 -21.40 -11.12
CA LEU A 304 20.59 -22.01 -9.91
C LEU A 304 20.58 -23.53 -9.97
N TRP A 305 19.46 -24.12 -10.39
CA TRP A 305 19.19 -25.55 -10.26
C TRP A 305 19.51 -26.39 -11.50
N LEU A 306 19.69 -25.78 -12.68
CA LEU A 306 20.05 -26.50 -13.90
C LEU A 306 21.44 -26.04 -14.39
N PRO A 307 22.53 -26.72 -13.98
CA PRO A 307 23.89 -26.32 -14.35
C PRO A 307 24.12 -26.20 -15.86
N ALA A 308 23.44 -27.03 -16.66
CA ALA A 308 23.48 -26.98 -18.12
C ALA A 308 23.02 -25.61 -18.69
N LEU A 309 22.03 -24.99 -18.05
CA LEU A 309 21.49 -23.69 -18.47
C LEU A 309 22.34 -22.50 -18.03
N ARG A 310 23.37 -22.68 -17.18
CA ARG A 310 24.29 -21.60 -16.81
C ARG A 310 25.08 -21.07 -18.00
N ARG A 311 25.30 -21.91 -19.02
CA ARG A 311 25.88 -21.49 -20.31
C ARG A 311 24.94 -20.56 -21.10
N GLN A 312 23.64 -20.64 -20.83
CA GLN A 312 22.58 -19.81 -21.42
C GLN A 312 22.18 -18.65 -20.51
N SER A 313 23.08 -18.21 -19.61
CA SER A 313 22.79 -17.15 -18.63
C SER A 313 22.30 -15.85 -19.27
N ALA A 314 22.77 -15.52 -20.48
CA ALA A 314 22.33 -14.35 -21.24
C ALA A 314 20.85 -14.45 -21.66
N LEU A 315 20.39 -15.64 -22.09
CA LEU A 315 18.98 -15.87 -22.43
C LEU A 315 18.09 -15.73 -21.19
N LEU A 316 18.49 -16.35 -20.07
CA LEU A 316 17.76 -16.25 -18.81
C LEU A 316 17.70 -14.81 -18.30
N ALA A 317 18.81 -14.07 -18.40
CA ALA A 317 18.85 -12.64 -18.08
C ALA A 317 17.93 -11.82 -18.98
N GLY A 318 17.90 -12.13 -20.28
CA GLY A 318 16.99 -11.52 -21.24
C GLY A 318 15.51 -11.76 -20.89
N LEU A 319 15.15 -13.00 -20.52
CA LEU A 319 13.80 -13.35 -20.07
C LEU A 319 13.40 -12.62 -18.79
N ALA A 320 14.29 -12.57 -17.79
CA ALA A 320 14.05 -11.84 -16.56
C ALA A 320 13.83 -10.34 -16.83
N LEU A 321 14.67 -9.75 -17.68
CA LEU A 321 14.54 -8.35 -18.06
C LEU A 321 13.23 -8.10 -18.84
N ALA A 322 12.89 -8.96 -19.79
CA ALA A 322 11.64 -8.86 -20.54
C ALA A 322 10.41 -8.90 -19.62
N GLY A 323 10.40 -9.79 -18.61
CA GLY A 323 9.35 -9.84 -17.59
C GLY A 323 9.22 -8.52 -16.81
N VAL A 324 10.35 -8.00 -16.29
CA VAL A 324 10.38 -6.74 -15.52
C VAL A 324 9.96 -5.53 -16.34
N LEU A 325 10.44 -5.43 -17.57
CA LEU A 325 10.09 -4.30 -18.45
C LEU A 325 8.64 -4.39 -18.90
N SER A 326 8.14 -5.57 -19.24
CA SER A 326 6.75 -5.76 -19.63
C SER A 326 5.80 -5.46 -18.46
N TRP A 327 6.15 -5.89 -17.25
CA TRP A 327 5.41 -5.53 -16.04
C TRP A 327 5.41 -4.01 -15.82
N GLY A 328 6.57 -3.36 -15.90
CA GLY A 328 6.68 -1.92 -15.74
C GLY A 328 5.89 -1.13 -16.79
N LEU A 329 5.93 -1.56 -18.06
CA LEU A 329 5.13 -0.97 -19.14
C LEU A 329 3.63 -1.17 -18.95
N LEU A 330 3.22 -2.36 -18.48
CA LEU A 330 1.82 -2.63 -18.15
C LEU A 330 1.35 -1.71 -17.02
N ASN A 331 2.14 -1.59 -15.95
CA ASN A 331 1.86 -0.68 -14.84
C ASN A 331 1.77 0.77 -15.33
N LEU A 332 2.74 1.23 -16.13
CA LEU A 332 2.73 2.57 -16.70
C LEU A 332 1.47 2.83 -17.55
N ARG A 333 1.06 1.87 -18.39
CA ARG A 333 -0.18 1.96 -19.18
C ARG A 333 -1.40 2.18 -18.28
N PHE A 334 -1.50 1.44 -17.17
CA PHE A 334 -2.59 1.60 -16.22
C PHE A 334 -2.56 2.93 -15.48
N GLU A 335 -1.38 3.40 -15.09
CA GLU A 335 -1.24 4.71 -14.45
C GLU A 335 -1.67 5.84 -15.41
N LEU A 336 -1.33 5.70 -16.70
CA LEU A 336 -1.69 6.65 -17.76
C LEU A 336 -3.17 6.57 -18.20
N SER A 337 -3.91 5.51 -17.89
CA SER A 337 -5.34 5.42 -18.23
C SER A 337 -6.26 6.11 -17.22
N ASN A 338 -5.75 6.50 -16.05
CA ASN A 338 -6.53 7.23 -15.05
C ASN A 338 -6.66 8.73 -15.38
N VAL A 339 -7.62 9.42 -14.77
CA VAL A 339 -7.72 10.89 -14.86
C VAL A 339 -6.60 11.55 -14.06
N ALA A 340 -5.88 12.50 -14.67
CA ALA A 340 -4.85 13.29 -13.99
C ALA A 340 -5.48 14.40 -13.15
N THR A 341 -5.87 14.06 -11.93
CA THR A 341 -6.59 14.97 -11.01
C THR A 341 -5.79 16.24 -10.72
N ASP A 342 -4.47 16.11 -10.48
CA ASP A 342 -3.65 17.27 -10.13
C ASP A 342 -3.41 18.16 -11.36
N PHE A 343 -3.18 17.56 -12.53
CA PHE A 343 -3.05 18.34 -13.77
C PHE A 343 -4.31 19.13 -14.10
N SER A 344 -5.50 18.57 -13.82
CA SER A 344 -6.76 19.28 -14.06
C SER A 344 -6.81 20.61 -13.30
N ALA A 345 -6.32 20.64 -12.05
CA ALA A 345 -6.19 21.88 -11.29
C ALA A 345 -5.23 22.89 -11.94
N TYR A 346 -4.15 22.42 -12.57
CA TYR A 346 -3.20 23.28 -13.29
C TYR A 346 -3.83 23.85 -14.56
N TYR A 347 -4.51 23.00 -15.32
CA TYR A 347 -5.21 23.38 -16.55
C TYR A 347 -6.24 24.48 -16.28
N TYR A 348 -7.11 24.27 -15.28
CA TYR A 348 -8.10 25.28 -14.92
C TYR A 348 -7.46 26.53 -14.31
N GLY A 349 -6.41 26.40 -13.49
CA GLY A 349 -5.66 27.56 -12.99
C GLY A 349 -5.08 28.42 -14.13
N ALA A 350 -4.48 27.78 -15.14
CA ALA A 350 -3.96 28.46 -16.32
C ALA A 350 -5.09 29.19 -17.08
N ARG A 351 -6.24 28.53 -17.27
CA ARG A 351 -7.42 29.11 -17.93
C ARG A 351 -7.95 30.34 -17.21
N ARG A 352 -8.05 30.27 -15.88
CA ARG A 352 -8.47 31.38 -15.04
C ARG A 352 -7.50 32.56 -15.14
N MET A 353 -6.19 32.29 -15.13
CA MET A 353 -5.17 33.32 -15.33
C MET A 353 -5.32 34.05 -16.67
N LEU A 354 -5.55 33.32 -17.77
CA LEU A 354 -5.77 33.93 -19.09
C LEU A 354 -7.08 34.73 -19.18
N ASN A 355 -8.12 34.29 -18.47
CA ASN A 355 -9.42 34.96 -18.45
C ASN A 355 -9.46 36.17 -17.49
N GLY A 356 -8.38 36.46 -16.75
CA GLY A 356 -8.38 37.49 -15.71
C GLY A 356 -9.23 37.14 -14.48
N GLU A 357 -9.56 35.86 -14.30
CA GLU A 357 -10.30 35.38 -13.13
C GLU A 357 -9.37 35.22 -11.91
N PRO A 358 -9.90 35.27 -10.67
CA PRO A 358 -9.11 35.03 -9.48
C PRO A 358 -8.44 33.65 -9.53
N LEU A 359 -7.11 33.59 -9.48
CA LEU A 359 -6.38 32.32 -9.66
C LEU A 359 -6.70 31.28 -8.57
N TYR A 360 -6.81 31.74 -7.31
CA TYR A 360 -7.02 30.86 -6.16
C TYR A 360 -8.49 30.79 -5.74
N GLU A 361 -9.02 29.56 -5.60
CA GLU A 361 -10.39 29.30 -5.12
C GLU A 361 -10.43 29.26 -3.58
N LEU A 362 -10.30 30.42 -2.93
CA LEU A 362 -10.18 30.50 -1.47
C LEU A 362 -11.37 29.89 -0.71
N ALA A 363 -12.59 29.97 -1.26
CA ALA A 363 -13.77 29.35 -0.64
C ALA A 363 -13.64 27.82 -0.56
N ARG A 364 -13.29 27.16 -1.67
CA ARG A 364 -13.06 25.70 -1.71
C ARG A 364 -11.88 25.26 -0.86
N LEU A 365 -10.81 26.06 -0.81
CA LEU A 365 -9.65 25.78 0.04
C LEU A 365 -10.00 25.85 1.54
N ARG A 366 -10.94 26.71 1.93
CA ARG A 366 -11.47 26.78 3.30
C ARG A 366 -12.35 25.56 3.64
N GLU A 367 -13.12 25.07 2.68
CA GLU A 367 -13.95 23.86 2.85
C GLU A 367 -13.11 22.58 2.95
N GLY A 368 -11.94 22.55 2.30
CA GLY A 368 -11.01 21.43 2.47
C GLY A 368 -9.61 21.71 1.91
N PRO A 369 -8.53 21.47 2.68
CA PRO A 369 -7.16 21.66 2.21
C PRO A 369 -6.78 20.71 1.06
N PHE A 370 -7.55 19.63 0.87
CA PHE A 370 -7.38 18.64 -0.20
C PHE A 370 -8.27 18.88 -1.43
N ALA A 371 -8.95 20.03 -1.52
CA ALA A 371 -9.70 20.38 -2.73
C ALA A 371 -8.81 20.32 -3.98
N ILE A 372 -9.34 19.80 -5.08
CA ILE A 372 -8.62 19.69 -6.36
C ILE A 372 -8.70 21.06 -7.07
N THR A 373 -7.94 22.01 -6.55
CA THR A 373 -7.85 23.40 -7.03
C THR A 373 -6.39 23.82 -7.18
N TYR A 374 -6.14 24.91 -7.90
CA TYR A 374 -4.78 25.42 -8.10
C TYR A 374 -4.19 25.97 -6.78
N LYS A 375 -2.97 25.51 -6.43
CA LYS A 375 -2.29 25.83 -5.15
C LYS A 375 -0.83 26.26 -5.29
N TYR A 376 -0.29 26.25 -6.50
CA TYR A 376 1.13 26.53 -6.74
C TYR A 376 1.38 28.03 -6.92
N HIS A 377 2.65 28.43 -6.97
CA HIS A 377 3.01 29.82 -7.28
C HIS A 377 2.68 30.15 -8.74
N PRO A 378 2.17 31.36 -9.07
CA PRO A 378 1.68 31.68 -10.42
C PRO A 378 2.70 31.44 -11.54
N PHE A 379 3.99 31.61 -11.26
CA PHE A 379 5.07 31.31 -12.21
C PHE A 379 5.02 29.88 -12.75
N PHE A 380 4.56 28.89 -11.98
CA PHE A 380 4.44 27.52 -12.48
C PHE A 380 3.48 27.42 -13.69
N LEU A 381 2.48 28.30 -13.79
CA LEU A 381 1.55 28.29 -14.92
C LEU A 381 2.22 28.59 -16.26
N THR A 382 3.39 29.24 -16.29
CA THR A 382 4.09 29.48 -17.56
C THR A 382 4.50 28.19 -18.26
N PHE A 383 4.69 27.09 -17.51
CA PHE A 383 4.95 25.76 -18.06
C PHE A 383 3.68 25.05 -18.53
N VAL A 384 2.52 25.44 -18.00
CA VAL A 384 1.22 24.83 -18.30
C VAL A 384 0.51 25.56 -19.44
N LEU A 385 0.76 26.87 -19.60
CA LEU A 385 0.17 27.72 -20.64
C LEU A 385 0.27 27.15 -22.06
N PRO A 386 1.38 26.51 -22.50
CA PRO A 386 1.42 25.96 -23.86
C PRO A 386 0.47 24.79 -24.07
N VAL A 387 0.28 23.94 -23.05
CA VAL A 387 -0.54 22.72 -23.16
C VAL A 387 -2.02 22.98 -22.88
N MET A 388 -2.37 24.06 -22.19
CA MET A 388 -3.77 24.38 -21.90
C MET A 388 -4.58 24.75 -23.15
N LEU A 389 -3.90 25.11 -24.26
CA LEU A 389 -4.53 25.50 -25.52
C LEU A 389 -5.24 24.32 -26.20
N PHE A 390 -4.95 23.10 -25.77
CA PHE A 390 -5.61 21.88 -26.23
C PHE A 390 -6.83 21.55 -25.34
N PRO A 391 -7.78 20.72 -25.84
CA PRO A 391 -8.81 20.12 -24.99
C PRO A 391 -8.16 19.37 -23.80
N LEU A 392 -8.85 19.34 -22.65
CA LEU A 392 -8.30 18.81 -21.39
C LEU A 392 -7.65 17.42 -21.55
N ASP A 393 -8.29 16.49 -22.25
CA ASP A 393 -7.77 15.14 -22.43
C ASP A 393 -6.45 15.11 -23.22
N VAL A 394 -6.35 15.95 -24.26
CA VAL A 394 -5.12 16.11 -25.07
C VAL A 394 -4.05 16.81 -24.25
N ALA A 395 -4.42 17.82 -23.47
CA ALA A 395 -3.50 18.52 -22.57
C ALA A 395 -2.94 17.58 -21.49
N ILE A 396 -3.76 16.70 -20.91
CA ILE A 396 -3.34 15.65 -19.96
C ILE A 396 -2.32 14.72 -20.63
N ALA A 397 -2.63 14.23 -21.83
CA ALA A 397 -1.74 13.34 -22.57
C ALA A 397 -0.40 14.02 -22.90
N ALA A 398 -0.44 15.27 -23.37
CA ALA A 398 0.74 16.07 -23.68
C ALA A 398 1.60 16.32 -22.43
N TRP A 399 0.99 16.69 -21.31
CA TRP A 399 1.69 16.93 -20.05
C TRP A 399 2.35 15.67 -19.50
N ARG A 400 1.64 14.53 -19.53
CA ARG A 400 2.21 13.23 -19.15
C ARG A 400 3.36 12.81 -20.07
N GLY A 401 3.20 13.02 -21.37
CA GLY A 401 4.25 12.79 -22.36
C GLY A 401 5.50 13.62 -22.07
N ALA A 402 5.33 14.92 -21.78
CA ALA A 402 6.42 15.80 -21.36
C ALA A 402 7.07 15.31 -20.05
N GLY A 403 6.27 14.91 -19.06
CA GLY A 403 6.76 14.33 -17.82
C GLY A 403 7.62 13.09 -18.03
N LEU A 404 7.20 12.16 -18.89
CA LEU A 404 7.97 10.98 -19.24
C LEU A 404 9.29 11.36 -19.93
N ILE A 405 9.25 12.31 -20.87
CA ILE A 405 10.46 12.82 -21.55
C ILE A 405 11.44 13.42 -20.53
N TRP A 406 10.96 14.22 -19.56
CA TRP A 406 11.80 14.82 -18.52
C TRP A 406 12.44 13.76 -17.62
N ILE A 407 11.72 12.69 -17.24
CA ILE A 407 12.28 11.57 -16.47
C ILE A 407 13.38 10.87 -17.26
N VAL A 408 13.12 10.54 -18.53
CA VAL A 408 14.11 9.88 -19.40
C VAL A 408 15.34 10.77 -19.59
N ALA A 409 15.16 12.07 -19.82
CA ALA A 409 16.24 13.03 -19.94
C ALA A 409 17.06 13.14 -18.64
N ALA A 410 16.41 13.17 -17.48
CA ALA A 410 17.07 13.23 -16.17
C ALA A 410 17.96 12.01 -15.95
N ILE A 411 17.43 10.82 -16.22
CA ILE A 411 18.17 9.55 -16.15
C ILE A 411 19.35 9.57 -17.14
N ALA A 412 19.13 10.00 -18.38
CA ALA A 412 20.16 10.08 -19.40
C ALA A 412 21.32 11.01 -19.01
N ILE A 413 21.02 12.19 -18.43
CA ILE A 413 22.04 13.13 -17.94
C ILE A 413 22.84 12.50 -16.79
N ILE A 414 22.16 11.86 -15.83
CA ILE A 414 22.82 11.16 -14.72
C ILE A 414 23.78 10.11 -15.28
N ILE A 415 23.34 9.28 -16.23
CA ILE A 415 24.18 8.24 -16.85
C ILE A 415 25.35 8.85 -17.61
N ALA A 416 25.11 9.89 -18.41
CA ALA A 416 26.15 10.52 -19.22
C ALA A 416 27.27 11.14 -18.38
N ALA A 417 26.95 11.61 -17.17
CA ALA A 417 27.91 12.14 -16.20
C ALA A 417 28.80 11.07 -15.54
N GLN A 418 28.53 9.78 -15.75
CA GLN A 418 29.28 8.69 -15.13
C GLN A 418 30.39 8.15 -16.04
N PRO A 419 31.43 7.52 -15.46
CA PRO A 419 32.44 6.77 -16.20
C PRO A 419 31.85 5.78 -17.21
N VAL A 420 32.50 5.64 -18.38
CA VAL A 420 31.99 4.88 -19.54
C VAL A 420 31.66 3.42 -19.18
N ASP A 421 32.48 2.80 -18.32
CA ASP A 421 32.31 1.44 -17.82
C ASP A 421 31.03 1.25 -16.99
N LEU A 422 30.54 2.31 -16.33
CA LEU A 422 29.32 2.28 -15.53
C LEU A 422 28.05 2.59 -16.36
N ARG A 423 28.18 3.31 -17.48
CA ARG A 423 27.03 3.83 -18.24
C ARG A 423 26.02 2.75 -18.64
N ARG A 424 26.49 1.62 -19.17
CA ARG A 424 25.61 0.53 -19.61
C ARG A 424 24.82 -0.09 -18.46
N ARG A 425 25.47 -0.26 -17.30
CA ARG A 425 24.82 -0.82 -16.10
C ARG A 425 23.79 0.15 -15.54
N LEU A 426 24.14 1.43 -15.46
CA LEU A 426 23.25 2.48 -14.98
C LEU A 426 22.09 2.75 -15.94
N ALA A 427 22.30 2.63 -17.26
CA ALA A 427 21.22 2.72 -18.25
C ALA A 427 20.14 1.67 -18.02
N LEU A 428 20.55 0.44 -17.71
CA LEU A 428 19.60 -0.60 -17.38
C LEU A 428 18.87 -0.34 -16.06
N ILE A 429 19.61 0.01 -15.00
CA ILE A 429 19.01 0.33 -13.69
C ILE A 429 18.03 1.49 -13.84
N GLY A 430 18.42 2.53 -14.58
CA GLY A 430 17.58 3.67 -14.91
C GLY A 430 16.32 3.26 -15.66
N LEU A 431 16.42 2.38 -16.64
CA LEU A 431 15.25 1.84 -17.36
C LEU A 431 14.30 1.09 -16.43
N VAL A 432 14.83 0.19 -15.58
CA VAL A 432 14.03 -0.56 -14.61
C VAL A 432 13.34 0.39 -13.62
N ILE A 433 14.05 1.40 -13.12
CA ILE A 433 13.49 2.43 -12.24
C ILE A 433 12.39 3.20 -12.96
N ALA A 434 12.64 3.69 -14.17
CA ALA A 434 11.69 4.49 -14.95
C ALA A 434 10.35 3.77 -15.17
N THR A 435 10.38 2.45 -15.34
CA THR A 435 9.17 1.67 -15.61
C THR A 435 8.53 1.06 -14.36
N ASN A 436 9.27 0.85 -13.26
CA ASN A 436 8.77 0.08 -12.11
C ASN A 436 8.67 0.88 -10.81
N LEU A 437 9.28 2.06 -10.72
CA LEU A 437 9.27 2.82 -9.47
C LEU A 437 7.89 3.46 -9.27
N ALA A 438 7.17 3.02 -8.23
CA ALA A 438 5.81 3.50 -7.93
C ALA A 438 5.68 5.04 -7.87
N PRO A 439 6.62 5.79 -7.25
CA PRO A 439 6.63 7.25 -7.33
C PRO A 439 6.56 7.83 -8.75
N ILE A 440 7.23 7.24 -9.73
CA ILE A 440 7.19 7.68 -11.14
C ILE A 440 5.80 7.45 -11.72
N GLY A 441 5.25 6.24 -11.53
CA GLY A 441 3.90 5.90 -11.98
C GLY A 441 2.84 6.83 -11.37
N GLN A 442 2.89 7.05 -10.05
CA GLN A 442 1.96 7.94 -9.35
C GLN A 442 2.07 9.39 -9.83
N THR A 443 3.29 9.88 -10.01
CA THR A 443 3.55 11.23 -10.51
C THR A 443 2.92 11.43 -11.89
N LEU A 444 3.10 10.47 -12.80
CA LEU A 444 2.51 10.52 -14.14
C LEU A 444 1.00 10.32 -14.11
N ARG A 445 0.48 9.42 -13.28
CA ARG A 445 -0.96 9.23 -13.07
C ARG A 445 -1.63 10.51 -12.59
N LEU A 446 -1.08 11.20 -11.61
CA LEU A 446 -1.69 12.41 -11.09
C LEU A 446 -1.41 13.62 -12.00
N GLY A 447 -0.40 13.52 -12.88
CA GLY A 447 0.05 14.61 -13.74
C GLY A 447 0.80 15.69 -12.95
N GLN A 448 1.60 15.29 -11.96
CA GLN A 448 2.26 16.22 -11.05
C GLN A 448 3.44 16.95 -11.72
N ALA A 449 3.88 18.05 -11.11
CA ALA A 449 5.05 18.82 -11.55
C ALA A 449 6.39 18.17 -11.19
N ASP A 450 6.39 17.07 -10.44
CA ASP A 450 7.60 16.42 -9.95
C ASP A 450 8.60 15.98 -11.03
N PRO A 451 8.20 15.56 -12.26
CA PRO A 451 9.15 15.25 -13.33
C PRO A 451 9.91 16.49 -13.82
N LEU A 452 9.24 17.65 -13.86
CA LEU A 452 9.86 18.94 -14.19
C LEU A 452 10.88 19.33 -13.11
N ILE A 453 10.53 19.12 -11.85
CA ILE A 453 11.42 19.37 -10.72
C ILE A 453 12.63 18.43 -10.80
N LEU A 454 12.42 17.14 -11.06
CA LEU A 454 13.48 16.14 -11.18
C LEU A 454 14.51 16.54 -12.24
N ILE A 455 14.07 16.89 -13.46
CA ILE A 455 15.00 17.30 -14.51
C ILE A 455 15.71 18.61 -14.14
N GLY A 456 15.02 19.56 -13.51
CA GLY A 456 15.62 20.80 -13.05
C GLY A 456 16.70 20.56 -12.00
N VAL A 457 16.46 19.70 -11.00
CA VAL A 457 17.47 19.35 -9.97
C VAL A 457 18.70 18.72 -10.63
N VAL A 458 18.48 17.75 -11.54
CA VAL A 458 19.57 17.07 -12.24
C VAL A 458 20.39 18.04 -13.08
N LEU A 459 19.75 18.94 -13.83
CA LEU A 459 20.42 19.99 -14.60
C LEU A 459 21.16 20.98 -13.69
N GLY A 460 20.52 21.44 -12.62
CA GLY A 460 21.11 22.35 -11.64
C GLY A 460 22.40 21.78 -11.05
N VAL A 461 22.38 20.51 -10.62
CA VAL A 461 23.56 19.82 -10.11
C VAL A 461 24.63 19.63 -11.19
N ALA A 462 24.25 19.19 -12.38
CA ALA A 462 25.19 18.96 -13.49
C ALA A 462 25.91 20.25 -13.93
N LEU A 463 25.23 21.39 -13.86
CA LEU A 463 25.76 22.69 -14.27
C LEU A 463 26.55 23.39 -13.16
N MET A 464 26.38 23.00 -11.89
CA MET A 464 26.92 23.70 -10.72
C MET A 464 28.41 24.00 -10.79
N ARG A 465 29.22 23.09 -11.34
CA ARG A 465 30.68 23.26 -11.43
C ARG A 465 31.15 24.16 -12.57
N ARG A 466 30.41 24.21 -13.69
CA ARG A 466 30.84 24.89 -14.92
C ARG A 466 30.07 26.18 -15.20
N TYR A 467 28.80 26.23 -14.82
CA TYR A 467 27.87 27.33 -15.08
C TYR A 467 27.05 27.60 -13.80
N SER A 468 27.74 28.03 -12.74
CA SER A 468 27.16 28.23 -11.41
C SER A 468 25.97 29.21 -11.40
N TRP A 469 26.02 30.27 -12.22
CA TRP A 469 24.93 31.24 -12.34
C TRP A 469 23.66 30.59 -12.94
N LEU A 470 23.81 29.73 -13.95
CA LEU A 470 22.68 29.04 -14.57
C LEU A 470 22.12 27.98 -13.62
N SER A 471 22.98 27.28 -12.89
CA SER A 471 22.58 26.40 -11.79
C SER A 471 21.76 27.16 -10.74
N ALA A 472 22.24 28.31 -10.27
CA ALA A 472 21.52 29.15 -9.31
C ALA A 472 20.17 29.64 -9.85
N ALA A 473 20.09 30.03 -11.13
CA ALA A 473 18.84 30.41 -11.77
C ALA A 473 17.84 29.25 -11.83
N ILE A 474 18.31 28.02 -12.15
CA ILE A 474 17.47 26.81 -12.14
C ILE A 474 16.95 26.53 -10.73
N TRP A 475 17.81 26.56 -9.71
CA TRP A 475 17.40 26.39 -8.32
C TRP A 475 16.38 27.44 -7.86
N GLY A 476 16.57 28.71 -8.25
CA GLY A 476 15.61 29.77 -8.01
C GLY A 476 14.24 29.49 -8.66
N MET A 477 14.22 29.08 -9.94
CA MET A 477 12.98 28.69 -10.62
C MET A 477 12.29 27.52 -9.94
N LEU A 478 13.04 26.49 -9.52
CA LEU A 478 12.49 25.32 -8.84
C LEU A 478 11.84 25.67 -7.50
N GLY A 479 12.50 26.50 -6.69
CA GLY A 479 11.97 26.96 -5.40
C GLY A 479 10.68 27.77 -5.54
N VAL A 480 10.50 28.45 -6.67
CA VAL A 480 9.25 29.14 -7.01
C VAL A 480 8.18 28.15 -7.50
N ILE A 481 8.54 27.12 -8.28
CA ILE A 481 7.57 26.12 -8.76
C ILE A 481 6.94 25.36 -7.60
N LYS A 482 7.75 24.83 -6.69
CA LYS A 482 7.31 24.05 -5.52
C LYS A 482 8.33 24.29 -4.41
N ILE A 483 7.91 24.39 -3.14
CA ILE A 483 8.84 24.75 -2.06
C ILE A 483 9.82 23.63 -1.68
N TYR A 484 9.46 22.36 -1.92
CA TYR A 484 10.24 21.19 -1.49
C TYR A 484 11.68 21.03 -2.02
N PRO A 485 12.09 21.57 -3.18
CA PRO A 485 13.48 21.50 -3.65
C PRO A 485 14.46 22.39 -2.88
N LEU A 486 13.97 23.37 -2.09
CA LEU A 486 14.77 24.18 -1.16
C LEU A 486 14.90 23.46 0.18
#